data_AF-A0A2W6DBD4-F1
#
_entry.id   AF-A0A2W6DBD4-F1
#
_cell.length_a   1.000
_cell.length_b   1.000
_cell.length_c   1.000
_cell.angle_alpha   90.00
_cell.angle_beta   90.00
_cell.angle_gamma   90.00
#
_symmetry.space_group_name_H-M   'P 1'
#
loop_
_entity.id
_entity.type
_entity.pdbx_description
1 polymer ?
#
loop_
_entity_poly.entity_id
_entity_poly.type
_entity_poly.pdbx_seq_one_letter_code
_entity_poly.pdbx_strand_id
1 'polypeptide(L)'
;MLEVVAQRARRLGAGAVQTLGVAAVIGRSFDLELVADVLEAPEHEVLDVLEQAVATSLLREHAQEPGSFTFAHALVEHALYASLSAARRAHLHGRVGESIERLYGSAAPERVLELAHHFAAAVRPSAPGKAIDYACRAGRRAIEQLAPAEGCRWFTRGLELVDQFSAPDDPARCELLIGLGEAQRQSGAPDFRRTLLDAAGLARSLGDGHRVARAVLATSRGLGSVSRPDEELISLLRAASESLAETDPLRPRVMALLAAELTFTSDVGTRRALVQEAVELARAQADPHTLAFVLLYYVFALWFPDTLAERLEPSAEMVAAAQAAGDPPLLFHAAARHWTTMMEAGDLDQAERCMEIMRGVVKTTPQPMLRWRLLYYSATRELLAGRLDDAEARATQSLEVGSAAGEADAAAFHAALTGFIRWEQGALAQALGFIDDALARFPAFNIFQPLRALALCEADRRQEAAALLSEGTANHFAAIPANALWASAMLTWSHVAARVGDRDAAAALFERLQPFADQVAVTPVGAPGAIAHGLGLLASTHGRPALAEQYFSQAIAVHERLRAPLLIARARGDRAALALSQP
;
A
#
# COMPACT_ATOMS: atom_id res chain seq x y z
N MET A 1 22.95 43.55 -18.41
CA MET A 1 21.49 43.77 -18.23
C MET A 1 21.11 43.88 -16.75
N LEU A 2 21.51 42.94 -15.89
CA LEU A 2 21.27 42.98 -14.43
C LEU A 2 21.75 44.29 -13.75
N GLU A 3 22.93 44.77 -14.14
CA GLU A 3 23.55 45.99 -13.59
C GLU A 3 22.76 47.27 -13.91
N VAL A 4 22.10 47.32 -15.07
CA VAL A 4 21.29 48.46 -15.52
C VAL A 4 20.01 48.59 -14.70
N VAL A 5 19.40 47.46 -14.32
CA VAL A 5 18.19 47.44 -13.48
C VAL A 5 18.52 47.89 -12.06
N ALA A 6 19.59 47.36 -11.46
CA ALA A 6 20.03 47.78 -10.14
C ALA A 6 20.38 49.28 -10.10
N GLN A 7 20.95 49.81 -11.19
CA GLN A 7 21.26 51.23 -11.31
C GLN A 7 20.00 52.11 -11.43
N ARG A 8 18.92 51.63 -12.08
CA ARG A 8 17.63 52.33 -12.12
C ARG A 8 16.99 52.42 -10.73
N ALA A 9 17.01 51.33 -9.95
CA ALA A 9 16.53 51.35 -8.57
C ALA A 9 17.34 52.31 -7.68
N ARG A 10 18.67 52.36 -7.83
CA ARG A 10 19.51 53.32 -7.07
C ARG A 10 19.21 54.79 -7.39
N ARG A 11 18.74 55.11 -8.60
CA ARG A 11 18.37 56.47 -9.00
C ARG A 11 17.09 56.96 -8.31
N LEU A 12 16.24 56.05 -7.82
CA LEU A 12 15.05 56.36 -7.03
C LEU A 12 15.36 56.65 -5.55
N GLY A 13 16.62 56.50 -5.13
CA GLY A 13 17.08 56.77 -3.77
C GLY A 13 17.20 55.53 -2.88
N ALA A 14 17.74 55.72 -1.69
CA ALA A 14 18.04 54.64 -0.75
C ALA A 14 16.78 53.92 -0.24
N GLY A 15 15.69 54.66 -0.02
CA GLY A 15 14.39 54.10 0.36
C GLY A 15 13.84 53.15 -0.69
N ALA A 16 13.88 53.53 -1.97
CA ALA A 16 13.44 52.67 -3.07
C ALA A 16 14.26 51.38 -3.21
N VAL A 17 15.59 51.45 -3.01
CA VAL A 17 16.43 50.23 -3.01
C VAL A 17 16.07 49.30 -1.86
N GLN A 18 15.76 49.84 -0.69
CA GLN A 18 15.34 49.05 0.47
C GLN A 18 13.96 48.39 0.24
N THR A 19 12.96 49.17 -0.19
CA THR A 19 11.60 48.70 -0.46
C THR A 19 11.59 47.64 -1.57
N LEU A 20 12.24 47.92 -2.70
CA LEU A 20 12.32 46.97 -3.82
C LEU A 20 13.17 45.74 -3.48
N GLY A 21 14.14 45.87 -2.57
CA GLY A 21 14.90 44.74 -2.04
C GLY A 21 14.06 43.80 -1.17
N VAL A 22 13.18 44.35 -0.32
CA VAL A 22 12.20 43.57 0.45
C VAL A 22 11.20 42.88 -0.48
N ALA A 23 10.62 43.63 -1.42
CA ALA A 23 9.71 43.10 -2.44
C ALA A 23 10.34 41.95 -3.22
N ALA A 24 11.60 42.08 -3.64
CA ALA A 24 12.32 41.02 -4.35
C ALA A 24 12.59 39.77 -3.49
N VAL A 25 12.65 39.90 -2.16
CA VAL A 25 12.76 38.76 -1.24
C VAL A 25 11.41 38.07 -1.05
N ILE A 26 10.30 38.82 -0.98
CA ILE A 26 8.94 38.27 -0.91
C ILE A 26 8.65 37.45 -2.18
N GLY A 27 8.92 38.02 -3.35
CA GLY A 27 8.82 37.31 -4.61
C GLY A 27 8.35 38.22 -5.75
N ARG A 28 7.93 37.59 -6.85
CA ARG A 28 7.55 38.31 -8.07
C ARG A 28 6.31 39.19 -7.90
N SER A 29 5.36 38.76 -7.07
CA SER A 29 4.15 39.51 -6.73
C SER A 29 4.05 39.61 -5.21
N PHE A 30 3.58 40.75 -4.72
CA PHE A 30 3.55 41.07 -3.29
C PHE A 30 2.53 42.16 -3.00
N ASP A 31 2.11 42.24 -1.75
CA ASP A 31 1.12 43.20 -1.29
C ASP A 31 1.79 44.34 -0.49
N LEU A 32 1.25 45.55 -0.61
CA LEU A 32 1.72 46.74 0.09
C LEU A 32 1.82 46.52 1.60
N GLU A 33 0.78 45.93 2.20
CA GLU A 33 0.68 45.64 3.63
C GLU A 33 1.86 44.80 4.13
N LEU A 34 2.24 43.76 3.38
CA LEU A 34 3.36 42.89 3.73
C LEU A 34 4.71 43.63 3.63
N VAL A 35 4.91 44.44 2.59
CA VAL A 35 6.14 45.24 2.46
C VAL A 35 6.25 46.27 3.58
N ALA A 36 5.13 46.93 3.93
CA ALA A 36 5.07 47.91 4.99
C ALA A 36 5.35 47.31 6.38
N ASP A 37 4.74 46.16 6.69
CA ASP A 37 5.01 45.43 7.95
C ASP A 37 6.48 44.99 8.05
N VAL A 38 7.05 44.43 6.97
CA VAL A 38 8.47 44.03 6.94
C VAL A 38 9.40 45.23 7.06
N LEU A 39 9.02 46.43 6.60
CA LEU A 39 9.82 47.63 6.76
C LEU A 39 9.61 48.31 8.11
N GLU A 40 8.55 47.97 8.85
CA GLU A 40 8.06 48.71 10.02
C GLU A 40 7.84 50.20 9.68
N ALA A 41 7.31 50.46 8.49
CA ALA A 41 7.09 51.81 7.95
C ALA A 41 5.59 52.07 7.72
N PRO A 42 5.13 53.34 7.78
CA PRO A 42 3.76 53.68 7.44
C PRO A 42 3.43 53.30 5.99
N GLU A 43 2.27 52.67 5.76
CA GLU A 43 1.87 52.21 4.42
C GLU A 43 1.92 53.30 3.34
N HIS A 44 1.54 54.54 3.67
CA HIS A 44 1.57 55.66 2.72
C HIS A 44 2.98 55.99 2.23
N GLU A 45 4.00 55.91 3.09
CA GLU A 45 5.40 56.15 2.68
C GLU A 45 5.92 55.03 1.77
N VAL A 46 5.50 53.79 2.02
CA VAL A 46 5.84 52.64 1.17
C VAL A 46 5.12 52.73 -0.17
N LEU A 47 3.85 53.12 -0.17
CA LEU A 47 3.03 53.31 -1.37
C LEU A 47 3.64 54.37 -2.29
N ASP A 48 4.06 55.53 -1.77
CA ASP A 48 4.73 56.58 -2.55
C ASP A 48 5.96 56.05 -3.31
N VAL A 49 6.73 55.15 -2.66
CA VAL A 49 7.91 54.51 -3.27
C VAL A 49 7.50 53.49 -4.35
N LEU A 50 6.45 52.70 -4.12
CA LEU A 50 5.94 51.74 -5.10
C LEU A 50 5.34 52.44 -6.32
N GLU A 51 4.62 53.56 -6.15
CA GLU A 51 4.09 54.37 -7.25
C GLU A 51 5.22 54.96 -8.13
N GLN A 52 6.32 55.42 -7.52
CA GLN A 52 7.51 55.84 -8.27
C GLN A 52 8.16 54.68 -9.04
N ALA A 53 8.17 53.47 -8.47
CA ALA A 53 8.66 52.28 -9.15
C ALA A 53 7.73 51.82 -10.29
N VAL A 54 6.42 52.05 -10.20
CA VAL A 54 5.46 51.87 -11.30
C VAL A 54 5.71 52.91 -12.40
N ALA A 55 5.87 54.19 -12.04
CA ALA A 55 6.15 55.27 -12.99
C ALA A 55 7.45 55.06 -13.79
N THR A 56 8.44 54.37 -13.20
CA THR A 56 9.69 53.99 -13.86
C THR A 56 9.67 52.60 -14.51
N SER A 57 8.50 51.95 -14.57
CA SER A 57 8.26 50.63 -15.18
C SER A 57 9.09 49.49 -14.56
N LEU A 58 9.47 49.62 -13.29
CA LEU A 58 10.06 48.52 -12.52
C LEU A 58 8.98 47.59 -11.96
N LEU A 59 7.84 48.17 -11.57
CA LEU A 59 6.66 47.47 -11.07
C LEU A 59 5.44 47.71 -11.98
N ARG A 60 4.42 46.89 -11.79
CA ARG A 60 3.05 47.10 -12.25
C ARG A 60 2.10 46.86 -11.08
N GLU A 61 1.08 47.68 -10.96
CA GLU A 61 -0.02 47.45 -10.02
C GLU A 61 -1.06 46.52 -10.66
N HIS A 62 -1.63 45.63 -9.86
CA HIS A 62 -2.70 44.74 -10.29
C HIS A 62 -4.03 45.50 -10.37
N ALA A 63 -4.56 45.66 -11.59
CA ALA A 63 -5.76 46.44 -11.85
C ALA A 63 -7.05 45.95 -11.14
N GLN A 64 -7.07 44.70 -10.67
CA GLN A 64 -8.23 44.08 -10.01
C GLN A 64 -8.08 43.93 -8.49
N GLU A 65 -6.88 44.19 -7.96
CA GLU A 65 -6.54 43.99 -6.54
C GLU A 65 -5.72 45.21 -6.06
N PRO A 66 -6.40 46.27 -5.57
CA PRO A 66 -5.74 47.46 -5.07
C PRO A 66 -4.72 47.13 -3.99
N GLY A 67 -3.53 47.72 -4.07
CA GLY A 67 -2.44 47.45 -3.12
C GLY A 67 -1.60 46.21 -3.43
N SER A 68 -1.89 45.47 -4.52
CA SER A 68 -1.05 44.37 -4.99
C SER A 68 -0.18 44.77 -6.18
N PHE A 69 1.11 44.41 -6.13
CA PHE A 69 2.11 44.81 -7.09
C PHE A 69 2.86 43.59 -7.63
N THR A 70 3.35 43.70 -8.87
CA THR A 70 4.20 42.68 -9.49
C THR A 70 5.38 43.33 -10.21
N PHE A 71 6.53 42.66 -10.21
CA PHE A 71 7.67 43.13 -11.00
C PHE A 71 7.35 43.05 -12.49
N ALA A 72 7.64 44.13 -13.22
CA ALA A 72 7.34 44.20 -14.66
C ALA A 72 8.02 43.07 -15.46
N HIS A 73 9.17 42.58 -14.99
CA HIS A 73 9.88 41.40 -15.50
C HIS A 73 10.58 40.62 -14.37
N ALA A 74 10.60 39.28 -14.47
CA ALA A 74 11.30 38.42 -13.51
C ALA A 74 12.80 38.72 -13.37
N LEU A 75 13.45 39.19 -14.46
CA LEU A 75 14.85 39.62 -14.40
C LEU A 75 15.08 40.83 -13.48
N VAL A 76 14.05 41.65 -13.25
CA VAL A 76 14.16 42.82 -12.36
C VAL A 76 14.21 42.38 -10.90
N GLU A 77 13.26 41.54 -10.51
CA GLU A 77 13.24 40.87 -9.20
C GLU A 77 14.56 40.13 -8.96
N HIS A 78 14.98 39.28 -9.88
CA HIS A 78 16.23 38.54 -9.77
C HIS A 78 17.46 39.43 -9.62
N ALA A 79 17.55 40.55 -10.37
CA ALA A 79 18.66 41.49 -10.26
C ALA A 79 18.72 42.18 -8.89
N LEU A 80 17.55 42.57 -8.35
CA LEU A 80 17.44 43.20 -7.04
C LEU A 80 17.78 42.21 -5.94
N TYR A 81 17.21 41.00 -5.99
CA TYR A 81 17.50 39.92 -5.05
C TYR A 81 18.99 39.54 -5.05
N ALA A 82 19.59 39.36 -6.24
CA ALA A 82 21.01 39.02 -6.37
C ALA A 82 21.95 40.15 -5.91
N SER A 83 21.50 41.40 -5.91
CA SER A 83 22.29 42.54 -5.41
C SER A 83 22.40 42.58 -3.87
N LEU A 84 21.53 41.86 -3.16
CA LEU A 84 21.58 41.73 -1.70
C LEU A 84 22.69 40.75 -1.31
N SER A 85 23.44 41.05 -0.24
CA SER A 85 24.40 40.09 0.32
C SER A 85 23.68 38.87 0.90
N ALA A 86 24.37 37.73 0.99
CA ALA A 86 23.79 36.50 1.57
C ALA A 86 23.23 36.74 2.98
N ALA A 87 23.95 37.49 3.83
CA ALA A 87 23.49 37.85 5.17
C ALA A 87 22.23 38.72 5.15
N ARG A 88 22.15 39.68 4.21
CA ARG A 88 20.97 40.54 4.07
C ARG A 88 19.76 39.76 3.58
N ARG A 89 19.94 38.84 2.62
CA ARG A 89 18.88 37.93 2.16
C ARG A 89 18.35 37.08 3.30
N ALA A 90 19.22 36.40 4.05
CA ALA A 90 18.80 35.56 5.17
C ALA A 90 18.04 36.37 6.24
N HIS A 91 18.52 37.58 6.57
CA HIS A 91 17.81 38.47 7.50
C HIS A 91 16.42 38.89 6.98
N LEU A 92 16.32 39.28 5.71
CA LEU A 92 15.05 39.70 5.10
C LEU A 92 14.07 38.53 4.98
N HIS A 93 14.51 37.33 4.58
CA HIS A 93 13.64 36.15 4.57
C HIS A 93 13.08 35.87 5.97
N GLY A 94 13.88 36.03 7.03
CA GLY A 94 13.41 35.85 8.40
C GLY A 94 12.30 36.83 8.76
N ARG A 95 12.48 38.11 8.44
CA ARG A 95 11.47 39.16 8.68
C ARG A 95 10.21 38.94 7.86
N VAL A 96 10.35 38.59 6.57
CA VAL A 96 9.20 38.27 5.72
C VAL A 96 8.40 37.10 6.29
N GLY A 97 9.06 36.01 6.71
CA GLY A 97 8.39 34.89 7.36
C GLY A 97 7.64 35.30 8.63
N GLU A 98 8.25 36.11 9.50
CA GLU A 98 7.62 36.63 10.72
C GLU A 98 6.44 37.56 10.44
N SER A 99 6.52 38.39 9.39
CA SER A 99 5.43 39.26 8.95
C SER A 99 4.25 38.46 8.38
N ILE A 100 4.52 37.44 7.55
CA ILE A 100 3.47 36.55 7.04
C ILE A 100 2.76 35.83 8.21
N GLU A 101 3.52 35.33 9.20
CA GLU A 101 2.93 34.72 10.41
C GLU A 101 2.03 35.68 11.19
N ARG A 102 2.41 36.95 11.28
CA ARG A 102 1.68 37.99 12.03
C ARG A 102 0.40 38.41 11.33
N LEU A 103 0.46 38.64 10.03
CA LEU A 103 -0.66 39.15 9.23
C LEU A 103 -1.70 38.06 8.95
N TYR A 104 -1.24 36.85 8.61
CA TYR A 104 -2.12 35.78 8.13
C TYR A 104 -2.28 34.62 9.13
N GLY A 105 -1.50 34.64 10.21
CA GLY A 105 -1.48 33.59 11.21
C GLY A 105 -0.54 32.44 10.83
N SER A 106 0.10 31.86 11.85
CA SER A 106 1.01 30.73 11.66
C SER A 106 0.32 29.49 11.11
N ALA A 107 -1.01 29.34 11.24
CA ALA A 107 -1.77 28.17 10.82
C ALA A 107 -2.37 28.25 9.40
N ALA A 108 -2.21 29.37 8.67
CA ALA A 108 -2.81 29.56 7.35
C ALA A 108 -2.33 28.51 6.33
N PRO A 109 -3.17 27.53 5.91
CA PRO A 109 -2.73 26.41 5.07
C PRO A 109 -2.21 26.83 3.69
N GLU A 110 -2.73 27.94 3.17
CA GLU A 110 -2.39 28.53 1.87
C GLU A 110 -0.95 29.09 1.84
N ARG A 111 -0.39 29.47 2.99
CA ARG A 111 0.92 30.16 3.10
C ARG A 111 2.02 29.29 3.68
N VAL A 112 1.74 28.04 4.04
CA VAL A 112 2.72 27.13 4.65
C VAL A 112 3.95 26.92 3.76
N LEU A 113 3.77 26.79 2.45
CA LEU A 113 4.89 26.61 1.51
C LEU A 113 5.78 27.86 1.42
N GLU A 114 5.16 29.05 1.44
CA GLU A 114 5.85 30.35 1.44
C GLU A 114 6.64 30.53 2.74
N LEU A 115 6.02 30.26 3.89
CA LEU A 115 6.68 30.27 5.20
C LEU A 115 7.86 29.29 5.26
N ALA A 116 7.70 28.07 4.74
CA ALA A 116 8.78 27.08 4.67
C ALA A 116 9.94 27.56 3.80
N HIS A 117 9.66 28.20 2.66
CA HIS A 117 10.68 28.80 1.82
C HIS A 117 11.45 29.90 2.56
N HIS A 118 10.74 30.87 3.15
CA HIS A 118 11.38 31.99 3.85
C HIS A 118 12.19 31.52 5.06
N PHE A 119 11.63 30.68 5.93
CA PHE A 119 12.38 30.22 7.11
C PHE A 119 13.57 29.32 6.74
N ALA A 120 13.47 28.50 5.68
CA ALA A 120 14.61 27.73 5.19
C ALA A 120 15.73 28.62 4.61
N ALA A 121 15.39 29.71 3.94
CA ALA A 121 16.35 30.69 3.40
C ALA A 121 16.93 31.62 4.48
N ALA A 122 16.24 31.77 5.61
CA ALA A 122 16.63 32.58 6.75
C ALA A 122 17.46 31.83 7.82
N VAL A 123 17.68 30.52 7.63
CA VAL A 123 18.20 29.66 8.69
C VAL A 123 19.53 30.17 9.24
N ARG A 124 19.60 30.24 10.58
CA ARG A 124 20.81 30.52 11.33
C ARG A 124 21.10 29.35 12.26
N PRO A 125 22.37 28.97 12.49
CA PRO A 125 22.72 27.86 13.38
C PRO A 125 22.13 27.97 14.78
N SER A 126 21.91 29.20 15.28
CA SER A 126 21.37 29.47 16.62
C SER A 126 19.85 29.33 16.74
N ALA A 127 19.10 29.21 15.64
CA ALA A 127 17.64 29.15 15.66
C ALA A 127 17.04 28.41 14.44
N PRO A 128 17.33 27.10 14.27
CA PRO A 128 16.82 26.32 13.14
C PRO A 128 15.33 25.92 13.28
N GLY A 129 14.75 26.03 14.49
CA GLY A 129 13.46 25.43 14.83
C GLY A 129 12.29 25.79 13.90
N LYS A 130 12.13 27.07 13.52
CA LYS A 130 11.06 27.47 12.59
C LYS A 130 11.25 26.87 11.19
N ALA A 131 12.49 26.82 10.69
CA ALA A 131 12.76 26.24 9.38
C ALA A 131 12.44 24.74 9.34
N ILE A 132 12.75 24.02 10.42
CA ILE A 132 12.43 22.60 10.58
C ILE A 132 10.91 22.38 10.69
N ASP A 133 10.22 23.15 11.53
CA ASP A 133 8.76 23.05 11.71
C ASP A 133 8.02 23.31 10.39
N TYR A 134 8.33 24.42 9.71
CA TYR A 134 7.67 24.75 8.44
C TYR A 134 8.04 23.78 7.32
N ALA A 135 9.24 23.21 7.29
CA ALA A 135 9.55 22.13 6.35
C ALA A 135 8.67 20.90 6.59
N CYS A 136 8.47 20.50 7.85
CA CYS A 136 7.56 19.40 8.20
C CYS A 136 6.11 19.70 7.78
N ARG A 137 5.63 20.91 8.06
CA ARG A 137 4.26 21.34 7.71
C ARG A 137 4.06 21.45 6.20
N ALA A 138 5.03 21.97 5.46
CA ALA A 138 5.02 22.02 4.01
C ALA A 138 4.98 20.61 3.39
N GLY A 139 5.76 19.68 3.95
CA GLY A 139 5.73 18.28 3.55
C GLY A 139 4.35 17.64 3.74
N ARG A 140 3.71 17.86 4.90
CA ARG A 140 2.34 17.37 5.19
C ARG A 140 1.31 17.99 4.24
N ARG A 141 1.38 19.30 4.02
CA ARG A 141 0.49 20.01 3.09
C ARG A 141 0.63 19.48 1.65
N ALA A 142 1.85 19.19 1.21
CA ALA A 142 2.09 18.61 -0.10
C ALA A 142 1.47 17.21 -0.25
N ILE A 143 1.54 16.37 0.80
CA ILE A 143 0.83 15.08 0.82
C ILE A 143 -0.69 15.28 0.72
N GLU A 144 -1.27 16.20 1.50
CA GLU A 144 -2.71 16.51 1.47
C GLU A 144 -3.18 17.01 0.09
N GLN A 145 -2.31 17.72 -0.64
CA GLN A 145 -2.57 18.19 -2.01
C GLN A 145 -2.26 17.14 -3.08
N LEU A 146 -2.02 15.87 -2.71
CA LEU A 146 -1.68 14.77 -3.63
C LEU A 146 -0.38 15.03 -4.42
N ALA A 147 0.58 15.74 -3.82
CA ALA A 147 1.90 16.02 -4.37
C ALA A 147 3.02 15.34 -3.53
N PRO A 148 3.03 13.99 -3.42
CA PRO A 148 3.97 13.29 -2.54
C PRO A 148 5.44 13.50 -2.92
N ALA A 149 5.76 13.70 -4.20
CA ALA A 149 7.13 14.03 -4.62
C ALA A 149 7.62 15.38 -4.07
N GLU A 150 6.72 16.35 -3.93
CA GLU A 150 7.03 17.61 -3.26
C GLU A 150 7.15 17.42 -1.75
N GLY A 151 6.29 16.59 -1.17
CA GLY A 151 6.40 16.16 0.23
C GLY A 151 7.79 15.61 0.55
N CYS A 152 8.29 14.68 -0.26
CA CYS A 152 9.65 14.14 -0.13
C CYS A 152 10.70 15.24 -0.09
N ARG A 153 10.64 16.23 -0.99
CA ARG A 153 11.61 17.34 -1.03
C ARG A 153 11.60 18.15 0.27
N TRP A 154 10.43 18.48 0.78
CA TRP A 154 10.31 19.26 2.03
C TRP A 154 10.77 18.47 3.25
N PHE A 155 10.41 17.19 3.38
CA PHE A 155 10.87 16.37 4.50
C PHE A 155 12.38 16.13 4.45
N THR A 156 12.95 15.83 3.28
CA THR A 156 14.41 15.73 3.10
C THR A 156 15.09 17.03 3.47
N ARG A 157 14.55 18.18 3.05
CA ARG A 157 15.10 19.48 3.43
C ARG A 157 15.07 19.70 4.94
N GLY A 158 13.98 19.32 5.62
CA GLY A 158 13.90 19.37 7.08
C GLY A 158 14.94 18.47 7.75
N LEU A 159 15.19 17.26 7.22
CA LEU A 159 16.20 16.35 7.75
C LEU A 159 17.61 16.92 7.62
N GLU A 160 17.94 17.53 6.48
CA GLU A 160 19.22 18.23 6.28
C GLU A 160 19.43 19.33 7.33
N LEU A 161 18.37 20.06 7.70
CA LEU A 161 18.43 21.11 8.72
C LEU A 161 18.63 20.53 10.12
N VAL A 162 17.95 19.43 10.45
CA VAL A 162 18.15 18.71 11.71
C VAL A 162 19.57 18.15 11.80
N ASP A 163 20.07 17.50 10.74
CA ASP A 163 21.43 16.94 10.69
C ASP A 163 22.52 18.00 10.88
N GLN A 164 22.28 19.23 10.41
CA GLN A 164 23.25 20.33 10.50
C GLN A 164 23.21 21.07 11.84
N PHE A 165 22.04 21.20 12.46
CA PHE A 165 21.84 22.17 13.54
C PHE A 165 21.20 21.61 14.82
N SER A 166 20.76 20.36 14.83
CA SER A 166 20.12 19.71 15.98
C SER A 166 20.94 18.54 16.52
N ALA A 167 20.58 18.07 17.72
CA ALA A 167 21.13 16.83 18.27
C ALA A 167 20.58 15.59 17.52
N PRO A 168 21.31 14.46 17.50
CA PRO A 168 20.86 13.24 16.81
C PRO A 168 19.52 12.68 17.29
N ASP A 169 19.15 12.97 18.54
CA ASP A 169 17.94 12.53 19.23
C ASP A 169 16.81 13.57 19.21
N ASP A 170 16.91 14.60 18.38
CA ASP A 170 15.84 15.61 18.22
C ASP A 170 14.52 14.95 17.77
N PRO A 171 13.41 15.07 18.54
CA PRO A 171 12.11 14.52 18.17
C PRO A 171 11.58 14.99 16.81
N ALA A 172 12.01 16.16 16.32
CA ALA A 172 11.65 16.64 14.99
C ALA A 172 12.17 15.71 13.87
N ARG A 173 13.30 15.03 14.11
CA ARG A 173 13.84 14.01 13.21
C ARG A 173 12.83 12.88 12.98
N CYS A 174 12.19 12.38 14.05
CA CYS A 174 11.16 11.34 13.95
C CYS A 174 9.99 11.80 13.07
N GLU A 175 9.46 13.01 13.30
CA GLU A 175 8.32 13.52 12.53
C GLU A 175 8.65 13.67 11.04
N LEU A 176 9.85 14.13 10.73
CA LEU A 176 10.32 14.28 9.35
C LEU A 176 10.53 12.91 8.68
N LEU A 177 11.09 11.92 9.38
CA LEU A 177 11.25 10.56 8.84
C LEU A 177 9.90 9.88 8.61
N ILE A 178 8.95 10.01 9.53
CA ILE A 178 7.58 9.48 9.35
C ILE A 178 6.93 10.12 8.11
N GLY A 179 6.99 11.45 8.00
CA GLY A 179 6.46 12.17 6.84
C GLY A 179 7.13 11.79 5.52
N LEU A 180 8.46 11.68 5.52
CA LEU A 180 9.24 11.26 4.35
C LEU A 180 8.85 9.84 3.92
N GLY A 181 8.78 8.91 4.86
CA GLY A 181 8.39 7.53 4.57
C GLY A 181 6.99 7.42 3.98
N GLU A 182 6.02 8.19 4.49
CA GLU A 182 4.67 8.24 3.94
C GLU A 182 4.66 8.83 2.52
N ALA A 183 5.38 9.93 2.28
CA ALA A 183 5.52 10.53 0.96
C ALA A 183 6.23 9.59 -0.05
N GLN A 184 7.29 8.91 0.38
CA GLN A 184 8.00 7.90 -0.41
C GLN A 184 7.06 6.75 -0.78
N ARG A 185 6.27 6.25 0.17
CA ARG A 185 5.29 5.18 -0.07
C ARG A 185 4.24 5.60 -1.10
N GLN A 186 3.68 6.81 -0.98
CA GLN A 186 2.67 7.32 -1.91
C GLN A 186 3.24 7.59 -3.31
N SER A 187 4.53 7.94 -3.42
CA SER A 187 5.22 8.15 -4.70
C SER A 187 5.84 6.87 -5.29
N GLY A 188 5.79 5.74 -4.58
CA GLY A 188 6.38 4.47 -5.01
C GLY A 188 7.90 4.40 -4.89
N ALA A 189 8.52 5.27 -4.08
CA ALA A 189 9.96 5.22 -3.83
C ALA A 189 10.31 4.01 -2.94
N PRO A 190 11.30 3.17 -3.33
CA PRO A 190 11.57 1.89 -2.67
C PRO A 190 12.08 2.02 -1.23
N ASP A 191 12.69 3.15 -0.87
CA ASP A 191 13.30 3.38 0.44
C ASP A 191 12.29 3.64 1.57
N PHE A 192 10.99 3.75 1.25
CA PHE A 192 9.94 4.10 2.22
C PHE A 192 9.97 3.20 3.46
N ARG A 193 10.14 1.89 3.27
CA ARG A 193 10.13 0.92 4.37
C ARG A 193 11.28 1.16 5.33
N ARG A 194 12.50 1.30 4.80
CA ARG A 194 13.69 1.52 5.63
C ARG A 194 13.57 2.83 6.40
N THR A 195 13.15 3.90 5.71
CA THR A 195 12.91 5.22 6.32
C THR A 195 11.91 5.15 7.49
N LEU A 196 10.81 4.42 7.34
CA LEU A 196 9.80 4.25 8.41
C LEU A 196 10.28 3.38 9.57
N LEU A 197 11.04 2.31 9.29
CA LEU A 197 11.63 1.47 10.34
C LEU A 197 12.69 2.24 11.14
N ASP A 198 13.51 3.07 10.48
CA ASP A 198 14.46 3.95 11.14
C ASP A 198 13.75 4.99 12.01
N ALA A 199 12.62 5.56 11.53
CA ALA A 199 11.78 6.46 12.31
C ALA A 199 11.21 5.78 13.57
N ALA A 200 10.71 4.54 13.44
CA ALA A 200 10.20 3.75 14.55
C ALA A 200 11.31 3.40 15.55
N GLY A 201 12.50 3.05 15.07
CA GLY A 201 13.67 2.77 15.91
C GLY A 201 14.09 3.99 16.74
N LEU A 202 14.13 5.17 16.13
CA LEU A 202 14.42 6.43 16.81
C LEU A 202 13.34 6.78 17.83
N ALA A 203 12.06 6.72 17.43
CA ALA A 203 10.94 6.95 18.34
C ALA A 203 10.97 6.02 19.56
N ARG A 204 11.36 4.75 19.37
CA ARG A 204 11.53 3.79 20.46
C ARG A 204 12.66 4.20 21.41
N SER A 205 13.81 4.66 20.89
CA SER A 205 14.90 5.14 21.76
C SER A 205 14.53 6.38 22.57
N LEU A 206 13.56 7.18 22.08
CA LEU A 206 13.02 8.35 22.76
C LEU A 206 11.88 8.01 23.75
N GLY A 207 11.45 6.73 23.81
CA GLY A 207 10.32 6.32 24.66
C GLY A 207 8.96 6.81 24.17
N ASP A 208 8.82 7.20 22.90
CA ASP A 208 7.58 7.73 22.33
C ASP A 208 6.79 6.65 21.58
N GLY A 209 5.97 5.92 22.33
CA GLY A 209 5.13 4.84 21.79
C GLY A 209 4.16 5.29 20.69
N HIS A 210 3.65 6.53 20.77
CA HIS A 210 2.73 7.08 19.77
C HIS A 210 3.44 7.30 18.42
N ARG A 211 4.67 7.82 18.43
CA ARG A 211 5.48 7.95 17.20
C ARG A 211 5.93 6.60 16.65
N VAL A 212 6.27 5.62 17.52
CA VAL A 212 6.52 4.25 17.05
C VAL A 212 5.28 3.72 16.31
N ALA A 213 4.10 3.84 16.92
CA ALA A 213 2.82 3.41 16.33
C ALA A 213 2.54 4.06 14.97
N ARG A 214 2.71 5.39 14.86
CA ARG A 214 2.54 6.10 13.58
C ARG A 214 3.50 5.60 12.51
N ALA A 215 4.78 5.41 12.86
CA ALA A 215 5.80 4.95 11.92
C ALA A 215 5.52 3.52 11.42
N VAL A 216 5.22 2.58 12.31
CA VAL A 216 4.94 1.18 11.93
C VAL A 216 3.65 1.05 11.14
N LEU A 217 2.60 1.81 11.49
CA LEU A 217 1.34 1.81 10.75
C LEU A 217 1.52 2.36 9.32
N ALA A 218 2.38 3.36 9.13
CA ALA A 218 2.68 3.91 7.80
C ALA A 218 3.42 2.90 6.91
N THR A 219 3.97 1.80 7.44
CA THR A 219 4.56 0.73 6.61
C THR A 219 3.50 -0.09 5.86
N SER A 220 2.24 -0.01 6.30
CA SER A 220 1.12 -0.71 5.70
C SER A 220 0.86 -0.25 4.26
N ARG A 221 0.65 -1.22 3.37
CA ARG A 221 0.21 -1.01 1.97
C ARG A 221 -1.21 -1.55 1.72
N GLY A 222 -1.97 -1.80 2.79
CA GLY A 222 -3.25 -2.53 2.70
C GLY A 222 -3.11 -3.98 2.21
N LEU A 223 -1.90 -4.52 2.31
CA LEU A 223 -1.48 -5.88 1.98
C LEU A 223 -0.69 -6.41 3.20
N GLY A 224 -0.83 -7.69 3.52
CA GLY A 224 0.09 -8.36 4.42
C GLY A 224 1.23 -9.01 3.63
N SER A 225 2.39 -9.18 4.25
CA SER A 225 3.48 -10.00 3.69
C SER A 225 2.95 -11.42 3.39
N VAL A 226 3.36 -12.01 2.27
CA VAL A 226 3.00 -13.40 1.90
C VAL A 226 4.20 -14.35 1.86
N SER A 227 5.42 -13.83 2.07
CA SER A 227 6.66 -14.54 1.75
C SER A 227 7.61 -14.71 2.94
N ARG A 228 7.70 -13.76 3.87
CA ARG A 228 8.57 -13.92 5.05
C ARG A 228 8.08 -13.10 6.25
N PRO A 229 8.23 -13.62 7.49
CA PRO A 229 8.12 -12.79 8.69
C PRO A 229 9.10 -11.62 8.63
N ASP A 230 8.64 -10.45 9.02
CA ASP A 230 9.50 -9.30 9.26
C ASP A 230 9.71 -9.13 10.77
N GLU A 231 10.77 -9.77 11.29
CA GLU A 231 11.10 -9.76 12.72
C GLU A 231 11.37 -8.35 13.25
N GLU A 232 11.93 -7.46 12.42
CA GLU A 232 12.20 -6.06 12.78
C GLU A 232 10.87 -5.32 12.99
N LEU A 233 9.93 -5.43 12.04
CA LEU A 233 8.61 -4.85 12.15
C LEU A 233 7.78 -5.46 13.30
N ILE A 234 7.82 -6.78 13.49
CA ILE A 234 7.14 -7.46 14.60
C ILE A 234 7.65 -6.95 15.95
N SER A 235 8.97 -6.79 16.10
CA SER A 235 9.58 -6.23 17.31
C SER A 235 9.08 -4.80 17.60
N LEU A 236 9.01 -3.95 16.57
CA LEU A 236 8.54 -2.57 16.70
C LEU A 236 7.03 -2.49 16.98
N LEU A 237 6.22 -3.35 16.34
CA LEU A 237 4.77 -3.44 16.60
C LEU A 237 4.47 -3.90 18.04
N ARG A 238 5.23 -4.87 18.56
CA ARG A 238 5.15 -5.28 19.97
C ARG A 238 5.50 -4.12 20.90
N ALA A 239 6.62 -3.45 20.64
CA ALA A 239 7.04 -2.29 21.44
C ALA A 239 6.00 -1.15 21.42
N ALA A 240 5.38 -0.87 20.27
CA ALA A 240 4.27 0.07 20.18
C ALA A 240 3.07 -0.40 21.03
N SER A 241 2.66 -1.66 20.88
CA SER A 241 1.52 -2.22 21.63
C SER A 241 1.71 -2.18 23.15
N GLU A 242 2.95 -2.31 23.64
CA GLU A 242 3.31 -2.29 25.07
C GLU A 242 3.43 -0.87 25.64
N SER A 243 3.75 0.12 24.80
CA SER A 243 4.01 1.50 25.22
C SER A 243 2.83 2.46 25.01
N LEU A 244 1.88 2.11 24.15
CA LEU A 244 0.67 2.90 23.95
C LEU A 244 -0.25 2.83 25.18
N ALA A 245 -0.80 3.99 25.56
CA ALA A 245 -1.86 4.04 26.57
C ALA A 245 -3.10 3.26 26.09
N GLU A 246 -3.87 2.68 27.02
CA GLU A 246 -5.10 1.94 26.69
C GLU A 246 -6.11 2.78 25.90
N THR A 247 -6.12 4.09 26.13
CA THR A 247 -7.00 5.06 25.46
C THR A 247 -6.42 5.63 24.16
N ASP A 248 -5.21 5.23 23.74
CA ASP A 248 -4.62 5.76 22.52
C ASP A 248 -5.40 5.26 21.27
N PRO A 249 -5.84 6.18 20.38
CA PRO A 249 -6.64 5.82 19.21
C PRO A 249 -5.91 4.87 18.23
N LEU A 250 -4.58 4.83 18.23
CA LEU A 250 -3.80 3.97 17.34
C LEU A 250 -3.65 2.53 17.85
N ARG A 251 -3.93 2.28 19.13
CA ARG A 251 -3.78 0.95 19.78
C ARG A 251 -4.47 -0.19 19.00
N PRO A 252 -5.77 -0.11 18.64
CA PRO A 252 -6.42 -1.21 17.89
C PRO A 252 -5.77 -1.45 16.52
N ARG A 253 -5.31 -0.40 15.84
CA ARG A 253 -4.66 -0.52 14.53
C ARG A 253 -3.31 -1.22 14.65
N VAL A 254 -2.51 -0.89 15.67
CA VAL A 254 -1.23 -1.55 15.95
C VAL A 254 -1.44 -3.04 16.25
N MET A 255 -2.42 -3.37 17.09
CA MET A 255 -2.73 -4.76 17.44
C MET A 255 -3.17 -5.58 16.23
N ALA A 256 -4.04 -5.03 15.38
CA ALA A 256 -4.50 -5.69 14.17
C ALA A 256 -3.34 -5.95 13.19
N LEU A 257 -2.47 -4.95 12.98
CA LEU A 257 -1.29 -5.10 12.12
C LEU A 257 -0.27 -6.09 12.71
N LEU A 258 -0.06 -6.09 14.04
CA LEU A 258 0.77 -7.09 14.71
C LEU A 258 0.26 -8.51 14.47
N ALA A 259 -1.03 -8.75 14.67
CA ALA A 259 -1.61 -10.08 14.45
C ALA A 259 -1.46 -10.56 12.99
N ALA A 260 -1.56 -9.63 12.04
CA ALA A 260 -1.33 -9.91 10.62
C ALA A 260 0.11 -10.32 10.33
N GLU A 261 1.11 -9.61 10.87
CA GLU A 261 2.53 -9.96 10.69
C GLU A 261 2.93 -11.26 11.40
N LEU A 262 2.23 -11.63 12.46
CA LEU A 262 2.42 -12.90 13.17
C LEU A 262 1.89 -14.14 12.41
N THR A 263 1.27 -13.97 11.23
CA THR A 263 0.69 -15.06 10.44
C THR A 263 1.66 -16.20 10.12
N PHE A 264 2.97 -15.92 10.10
CA PHE A 264 4.02 -16.89 9.79
C PHE A 264 4.78 -17.42 11.01
N THR A 265 4.58 -16.86 12.20
CA THR A 265 5.45 -17.12 13.38
C THR A 265 4.71 -17.51 14.65
N SER A 266 3.39 -17.26 14.76
CA SER A 266 2.62 -17.62 15.95
C SER A 266 1.43 -18.53 15.67
N ASP A 267 0.97 -19.19 16.74
CA ASP A 267 -0.23 -20.01 16.70
C ASP A 267 -1.50 -19.16 16.44
N VAL A 268 -2.52 -19.80 15.88
CA VAL A 268 -3.78 -19.16 15.51
C VAL A 268 -4.50 -18.56 16.72
N GLY A 269 -4.36 -19.15 17.92
CA GLY A 269 -5.00 -18.68 19.14
C GLY A 269 -4.50 -17.30 19.55
N THR A 270 -3.17 -17.11 19.56
CA THR A 270 -2.55 -15.81 19.86
C THR A 270 -3.01 -14.72 18.88
N ARG A 271 -3.04 -15.02 17.58
CA ARG A 271 -3.51 -14.07 16.55
C ARG A 271 -4.97 -13.72 16.74
N ARG A 272 -5.82 -14.73 16.98
CA ARG A 272 -7.26 -14.56 17.18
C ARG A 272 -7.56 -13.65 18.38
N ALA A 273 -6.90 -13.86 19.52
CA ALA A 273 -7.09 -13.02 20.70
C ALA A 273 -6.73 -11.54 20.43
N LEU A 274 -5.59 -11.28 19.77
CA LEU A 274 -5.16 -9.93 19.42
C LEU A 274 -6.16 -9.19 18.52
N VAL A 275 -6.66 -9.86 17.46
CA VAL A 275 -7.60 -9.20 16.54
C VAL A 275 -9.00 -9.05 17.12
N GLN A 276 -9.42 -9.94 18.04
CA GLN A 276 -10.70 -9.80 18.74
C GLN A 276 -10.70 -8.57 19.65
N GLU A 277 -9.67 -8.41 20.49
CA GLU A 277 -9.52 -7.21 21.34
C GLU A 277 -9.41 -5.94 20.48
N ALA A 278 -8.66 -5.98 19.37
CA ALA A 278 -8.56 -4.85 18.45
C ALA A 278 -9.92 -4.42 17.87
N VAL A 279 -10.78 -5.37 17.49
CA VAL A 279 -12.12 -5.10 16.95
C VAL A 279 -13.03 -4.48 18.03
N GLU A 280 -12.98 -4.98 19.26
CA GLU A 280 -13.76 -4.43 20.38
C GLU A 280 -13.38 -2.96 20.64
N LEU A 281 -12.08 -2.66 20.70
CA LEU A 281 -11.57 -1.30 20.87
C LEU A 281 -11.94 -0.39 19.69
N ALA A 282 -11.83 -0.89 18.45
CA ALA A 282 -12.17 -0.12 17.26
C ALA A 282 -13.67 0.25 17.23
N ARG A 283 -14.56 -0.70 17.59
CA ARG A 283 -16.00 -0.45 17.69
C ARG A 283 -16.33 0.55 18.79
N ALA A 284 -15.63 0.49 19.93
CA ALA A 284 -15.81 1.44 21.02
C ALA A 284 -15.41 2.88 20.64
N GLN A 285 -14.43 3.06 19.75
CA GLN A 285 -14.00 4.37 19.27
C GLN A 285 -15.00 5.02 18.28
N ALA A 286 -15.88 4.23 17.67
CA ALA A 286 -16.85 4.69 16.67
C ALA A 286 -16.25 5.48 15.49
N ASP A 287 -14.98 5.22 15.14
CA ASP A 287 -14.29 5.78 13.98
C ASP A 287 -14.33 4.79 12.80
N PRO A 288 -15.02 5.10 11.68
CA PRO A 288 -15.11 4.19 10.53
C PRO A 288 -13.77 3.86 9.89
N HIS A 289 -12.80 4.78 9.91
CA HIS A 289 -11.47 4.56 9.33
C HIS A 289 -10.72 3.48 10.11
N THR A 290 -10.68 3.63 11.44
CA THR A 290 -10.06 2.66 12.34
C THR A 290 -10.75 1.31 12.28
N LEU A 291 -12.09 1.27 12.28
CA LEU A 291 -12.84 0.01 12.18
C LEU A 291 -12.53 -0.73 10.88
N ALA A 292 -12.57 -0.03 9.74
CA ALA A 292 -12.23 -0.63 8.44
C ALA A 292 -10.79 -1.14 8.39
N PHE A 293 -9.83 -0.37 8.91
CA PHE A 293 -8.43 -0.79 8.98
C PHE A 293 -8.25 -2.04 9.85
N VAL A 294 -8.88 -2.08 11.01
CA VAL A 294 -8.78 -3.21 11.94
C VAL A 294 -9.42 -4.45 11.35
N LEU A 295 -10.61 -4.34 10.76
CA LEU A 295 -11.28 -5.46 10.12
C LEU A 295 -10.51 -6.00 8.90
N LEU A 296 -9.85 -5.12 8.13
CA LEU A 296 -8.97 -5.53 7.02
C LEU A 296 -7.88 -6.51 7.49
N TYR A 297 -7.28 -6.22 8.64
CA TYR A 297 -6.22 -7.06 9.21
C TYR A 297 -6.75 -8.21 10.07
N TYR A 298 -7.93 -8.09 10.68
CA TYR A 298 -8.67 -9.21 11.28
C TYR A 298 -8.89 -10.33 10.26
N VAL A 299 -9.45 -9.99 9.09
CA VAL A 299 -9.75 -10.99 8.04
C VAL A 299 -8.46 -11.62 7.51
N PHE A 300 -7.37 -10.86 7.42
CA PHE A 300 -6.08 -11.39 6.97
C PHE A 300 -5.41 -12.30 8.01
N ALA A 301 -5.34 -11.87 9.28
CA ALA A 301 -4.71 -12.62 10.35
C ALA A 301 -5.40 -13.97 10.59
N LEU A 302 -6.70 -14.03 10.33
CA LEU A 302 -7.51 -15.24 10.40
C LEU A 302 -7.74 -15.89 9.04
N TRP A 303 -6.99 -15.57 7.98
CA TRP A 303 -7.25 -16.14 6.65
C TRP A 303 -6.82 -17.61 6.56
N PHE A 304 -7.76 -18.50 6.88
CA PHE A 304 -7.65 -19.95 6.80
C PHE A 304 -9.05 -20.56 6.50
N PRO A 305 -9.15 -21.81 5.98
CA PRO A 305 -10.45 -22.43 5.70
C PRO A 305 -11.34 -22.62 6.94
N ASP A 306 -10.77 -23.00 8.10
CA ASP A 306 -11.53 -23.20 9.35
C ASP A 306 -12.32 -21.96 9.78
N THR A 307 -11.80 -20.78 9.47
CA THR A 307 -12.31 -19.49 9.95
C THR A 307 -13.15 -18.76 8.91
N LEU A 308 -13.47 -19.38 7.77
CA LEU A 308 -14.27 -18.72 6.71
C LEU A 308 -15.60 -18.20 7.27
N ALA A 309 -16.32 -19.02 8.03
CA ALA A 309 -17.59 -18.64 8.65
C ALA A 309 -17.43 -17.44 9.61
N GLU A 310 -16.34 -17.41 10.40
CA GLU A 310 -16.01 -16.28 11.30
C GLU A 310 -15.73 -14.99 10.52
N ARG A 311 -15.23 -15.07 9.29
CA ARG A 311 -14.80 -13.92 8.47
C ARG A 311 -15.91 -13.30 7.61
N LEU A 312 -17.03 -14.00 7.38
CA LEU A 312 -18.08 -13.54 6.44
C LEU A 312 -18.63 -12.17 6.83
N GLU A 313 -19.18 -12.04 8.03
CA GLU A 313 -19.81 -10.80 8.52
C GLU A 313 -18.77 -9.68 8.72
N PRO A 314 -17.61 -9.90 9.40
CA PRO A 314 -16.57 -8.88 9.53
C PRO A 314 -16.07 -8.34 8.19
N SER A 315 -16.00 -9.19 7.16
CA SER A 315 -15.57 -8.75 5.82
C SER A 315 -16.59 -7.84 5.12
N ALA A 316 -17.88 -7.99 5.40
CA ALA A 316 -18.92 -7.10 4.89
C ALA A 316 -18.97 -5.78 5.68
N GLU A 317 -18.88 -5.85 7.02
CA GLU A 317 -18.78 -4.67 7.91
C GLU A 317 -17.59 -3.79 7.51
N MET A 318 -16.44 -4.41 7.21
CA MET A 318 -15.24 -3.73 6.73
C MET A 318 -15.49 -2.87 5.48
N VAL A 319 -16.25 -3.38 4.50
CA VAL A 319 -16.57 -2.63 3.27
C VAL A 319 -17.47 -1.43 3.60
N ALA A 320 -18.48 -1.63 4.44
CA ALA A 320 -19.37 -0.54 4.87
C ALA A 320 -18.62 0.55 5.67
N ALA A 321 -17.74 0.14 6.58
CA ALA A 321 -16.90 1.06 7.35
C ALA A 321 -15.94 1.84 6.44
N ALA A 322 -15.33 1.19 5.44
CA ALA A 322 -14.44 1.85 4.50
C ALA A 322 -15.17 2.85 3.59
N GLN A 323 -16.42 2.55 3.20
CA GLN A 323 -17.28 3.50 2.50
C GLN A 323 -17.59 4.72 3.36
N ALA A 324 -17.96 4.50 4.63
CA ALA A 324 -18.25 5.59 5.58
C ALA A 324 -17.01 6.45 5.90
N ALA A 325 -15.81 5.86 5.87
CA ALA A 325 -14.55 6.57 6.09
C ALA A 325 -14.18 7.54 4.94
N GLY A 326 -14.75 7.36 3.74
CA GLY A 326 -14.47 8.24 2.60
C GLY A 326 -13.03 8.16 2.07
N ASP A 327 -12.31 7.06 2.34
CA ASP A 327 -10.92 6.80 1.92
C ASP A 327 -10.92 5.79 0.74
N PRO A 328 -10.70 6.24 -0.52
CA PRO A 328 -10.80 5.36 -1.68
C PRO A 328 -9.77 4.20 -1.68
N PRO A 329 -8.47 4.42 -1.38
CA PRO A 329 -7.54 3.32 -1.18
C PRO A 329 -8.00 2.29 -0.13
N LEU A 330 -8.50 2.73 1.03
CA LEU A 330 -9.01 1.81 2.05
C LEU A 330 -10.23 1.02 1.56
N LEU A 331 -11.16 1.67 0.85
CA LEU A 331 -12.31 1.02 0.23
C LEU A 331 -11.89 -0.04 -0.79
N PHE A 332 -10.87 0.24 -1.61
CA PHE A 332 -10.31 -0.76 -2.53
C PHE A 332 -9.79 -1.97 -1.77
N HIS A 333 -9.01 -1.77 -0.71
CA HIS A 333 -8.43 -2.86 0.08
C HIS A 333 -9.51 -3.70 0.78
N ALA A 334 -10.54 -3.05 1.31
CA ALA A 334 -11.70 -3.70 1.90
C ALA A 334 -12.45 -4.56 0.86
N ALA A 335 -12.79 -3.98 -0.30
CA ALA A 335 -13.45 -4.71 -1.38
C ALA A 335 -12.60 -5.89 -1.89
N ALA A 336 -11.28 -5.71 -2.05
CA ALA A 336 -10.36 -6.76 -2.47
C ALA A 336 -10.33 -7.94 -1.48
N ARG A 337 -10.39 -7.65 -0.17
CA ARG A 337 -10.39 -8.67 0.88
C ARG A 337 -11.76 -9.35 1.00
N HIS A 338 -12.84 -8.59 0.90
CA HIS A 338 -14.21 -9.15 0.87
C HIS A 338 -14.43 -10.03 -0.36
N TRP A 339 -13.91 -9.64 -1.54
CA TRP A 339 -13.91 -10.46 -2.75
C TRP A 339 -13.36 -11.86 -2.48
N THR A 340 -12.21 -11.95 -1.81
CA THR A 340 -11.58 -13.23 -1.50
C THR A 340 -12.48 -14.08 -0.61
N THR A 341 -13.03 -13.52 0.47
CA THR A 341 -13.94 -14.23 1.37
C THR A 341 -15.20 -14.74 0.63
N MET A 342 -15.78 -13.92 -0.25
CA MET A 342 -16.97 -14.30 -1.02
C MET A 342 -16.67 -15.39 -2.05
N MET A 343 -15.50 -15.32 -2.69
CA MET A 343 -15.05 -16.37 -3.61
C MET A 343 -14.82 -17.70 -2.88
N GLU A 344 -14.22 -17.69 -1.68
CA GLU A 344 -14.04 -18.89 -0.84
C GLU A 344 -15.39 -19.51 -0.45
N ALA A 345 -16.41 -18.69 -0.20
CA ALA A 345 -17.78 -19.12 0.08
C ALA A 345 -18.59 -19.52 -1.18
N GLY A 346 -18.03 -19.35 -2.38
CA GLY A 346 -18.72 -19.63 -3.63
C GLY A 346 -19.82 -18.62 -4.03
N ASP A 347 -19.79 -17.41 -3.46
CA ASP A 347 -20.71 -16.30 -3.79
C ASP A 347 -20.08 -15.36 -4.83
N LEU A 348 -20.24 -15.73 -6.10
CA LEU A 348 -19.72 -14.94 -7.21
C LEU A 348 -20.41 -13.57 -7.32
N ASP A 349 -21.69 -13.46 -7.00
CA ASP A 349 -22.43 -12.21 -7.22
C ASP A 349 -21.97 -11.11 -6.25
N GLN A 350 -21.71 -11.45 -4.98
CA GLN A 350 -21.04 -10.54 -4.04
C GLN A 350 -19.60 -10.23 -4.49
N ALA A 351 -18.86 -11.22 -5.00
CA ALA A 351 -17.51 -10.99 -5.50
C ALA A 351 -17.49 -10.01 -6.71
N GLU A 352 -18.43 -10.11 -7.65
CA GLU A 352 -18.53 -9.15 -8.77
C GLU A 352 -18.84 -7.73 -8.30
N ARG A 353 -19.69 -7.55 -7.28
CA ARG A 353 -19.92 -6.24 -6.65
C ARG A 353 -18.62 -5.66 -6.07
N CYS A 354 -17.77 -6.49 -5.48
CA CYS A 354 -16.45 -6.06 -5.00
C CYS A 354 -15.52 -5.64 -6.15
N MET A 355 -15.55 -6.38 -7.27
CA MET A 355 -14.80 -6.01 -8.48
C MET A 355 -15.24 -4.65 -9.04
N GLU A 356 -16.54 -4.36 -9.03
CA GLU A 356 -17.08 -3.06 -9.45
C GLU A 356 -16.57 -1.91 -8.58
N ILE A 357 -16.56 -2.09 -7.25
CA ILE A 357 -15.98 -1.12 -6.30
C ILE A 357 -14.50 -0.89 -6.61
N MET A 358 -13.71 -1.96 -6.74
CA MET A 358 -12.28 -1.85 -7.03
C MET A 358 -12.00 -1.13 -8.36
N ARG A 359 -12.77 -1.44 -9.43
CA ARG A 359 -12.68 -0.74 -10.72
C ARG A 359 -13.05 0.73 -10.59
N GLY A 360 -14.07 1.06 -9.79
CA GLY A 360 -14.49 2.43 -9.51
C GLY A 360 -13.38 3.25 -8.87
N VAL A 361 -12.77 2.73 -7.80
CA VAL A 361 -11.66 3.41 -7.10
C VAL A 361 -10.46 3.63 -8.04
N VAL A 362 -10.03 2.63 -8.80
CA VAL A 362 -8.87 2.77 -9.70
C VAL A 362 -9.10 3.82 -10.79
N LYS A 363 -10.36 4.05 -11.22
CA LYS A 363 -10.68 5.11 -12.18
C LYS A 363 -10.51 6.52 -11.60
N THR A 364 -10.82 6.72 -10.31
CA THR A 364 -10.76 8.04 -9.66
C THR A 364 -9.47 8.28 -8.90
N THR A 365 -8.69 7.24 -8.63
CA THR A 365 -7.47 7.28 -7.81
C THR A 365 -6.32 6.62 -8.58
N PRO A 366 -5.53 7.39 -9.35
CA PRO A 366 -4.49 6.86 -10.26
C PRO A 366 -3.22 6.46 -9.50
N GLN A 367 -3.34 5.52 -8.56
CA GLN A 367 -2.22 4.91 -7.85
C GLN A 367 -1.77 3.62 -8.55
N PRO A 368 -0.50 3.50 -8.98
CA PRO A 368 0.02 2.29 -9.64
C PRO A 368 -0.24 1.00 -8.85
N MET A 369 -0.19 1.08 -7.51
CA MET A 369 -0.45 -0.05 -6.61
C MET A 369 -1.87 -0.59 -6.68
N LEU A 370 -2.87 0.28 -6.68
CA LEU A 370 -4.27 -0.16 -6.78
C LEU A 370 -4.54 -0.78 -8.17
N ARG A 371 -3.93 -0.22 -9.21
CA ARG A 371 -4.01 -0.75 -10.57
C ARG A 371 -3.37 -2.13 -10.69
N TRP A 372 -2.15 -2.31 -10.18
CA TRP A 372 -1.48 -3.62 -10.13
C TRP A 372 -2.35 -4.67 -9.47
N ARG A 373 -2.93 -4.33 -8.30
CA ARG A 373 -3.82 -5.24 -7.59
C ARG A 373 -5.04 -5.64 -8.40
N LEU A 374 -5.76 -4.65 -8.96
CA LEU A 374 -6.94 -4.92 -9.77
C LEU A 374 -6.63 -5.87 -10.94
N LEU A 375 -5.44 -5.76 -11.55
CA LEU A 375 -5.05 -6.59 -12.68
C LEU A 375 -4.92 -8.08 -12.31
N TYR A 376 -4.27 -8.43 -11.19
CA TYR A 376 -4.18 -9.85 -10.81
C TYR A 376 -5.52 -10.43 -10.32
N TYR A 377 -6.37 -9.65 -9.63
CA TYR A 377 -7.74 -10.08 -9.30
C TYR A 377 -8.56 -10.33 -10.56
N SER A 378 -8.42 -9.44 -11.54
CA SER A 378 -9.08 -9.59 -12.84
C SER A 378 -8.55 -10.82 -13.57
N ALA A 379 -7.23 -11.06 -13.60
CA ALA A 379 -6.64 -12.25 -14.23
C ALA A 379 -7.21 -13.56 -13.65
N THR A 380 -7.29 -13.68 -12.32
CA THR A 380 -7.93 -14.83 -11.66
C THR A 380 -9.39 -14.98 -12.06
N ARG A 381 -10.11 -13.87 -12.18
CA ARG A 381 -11.52 -13.90 -12.59
C ARG A 381 -11.70 -14.33 -14.05
N GLU A 382 -10.86 -13.85 -14.97
CA GLU A 382 -10.84 -14.26 -16.38
C GLU A 382 -10.49 -15.75 -16.51
N LEU A 383 -9.50 -16.22 -15.74
CA LEU A 383 -9.12 -17.63 -15.64
C LEU A 383 -10.32 -18.49 -15.25
N LEU A 384 -11.01 -18.14 -14.17
CA LEU A 384 -12.21 -18.85 -13.74
C LEU A 384 -13.31 -18.82 -14.81
N ALA A 385 -13.47 -17.71 -15.53
CA ALA A 385 -14.44 -17.61 -16.61
C ALA A 385 -14.09 -18.42 -17.87
N GLY A 386 -12.91 -19.04 -17.92
CA GLY A 386 -12.40 -19.76 -19.09
C GLY A 386 -11.88 -18.84 -20.20
N ARG A 387 -11.67 -17.54 -19.93
CA ARG A 387 -11.09 -16.58 -20.89
C ARG A 387 -9.57 -16.52 -20.72
N LEU A 388 -8.89 -17.58 -21.16
CA LEU A 388 -7.48 -17.82 -20.84
C LEU A 388 -6.55 -16.78 -21.46
N ASP A 389 -6.81 -16.32 -22.69
CA ASP A 389 -6.02 -15.26 -23.34
C ASP A 389 -6.14 -13.92 -22.60
N ASP A 390 -7.36 -13.57 -22.16
CA ASP A 390 -7.58 -12.37 -21.35
C ASP A 390 -6.89 -12.51 -19.98
N ALA A 391 -6.96 -13.69 -19.36
CA ALA A 391 -6.29 -13.97 -18.09
C ALA A 391 -4.77 -13.78 -18.20
N GLU A 392 -4.16 -14.31 -19.27
CA GLU A 392 -2.74 -14.16 -19.55
C GLU A 392 -2.37 -12.69 -19.79
N ALA A 393 -3.12 -11.99 -20.65
CA ALA A 393 -2.89 -10.57 -20.91
C ALA A 393 -2.95 -9.72 -19.62
N ARG A 394 -3.93 -9.99 -18.73
CA ARG A 394 -4.04 -9.30 -17.44
C ARG A 394 -2.91 -9.66 -16.48
N ALA A 395 -2.48 -10.92 -16.46
CA ALA A 395 -1.33 -11.34 -15.65
C ALA A 395 -0.05 -10.63 -16.10
N THR A 396 0.22 -10.57 -17.41
CA THR A 396 1.38 -9.86 -17.96
C THR A 396 1.33 -8.36 -17.66
N GLN A 397 0.18 -7.70 -17.86
CA GLN A 397 0.01 -6.30 -17.48
C GLN A 397 0.23 -6.06 -15.99
N SER A 398 -0.20 -7.00 -15.14
CA SER A 398 0.06 -6.96 -13.70
C SER A 398 1.56 -6.98 -13.42
N LEU A 399 2.31 -7.88 -14.06
CA LEU A 399 3.77 -7.93 -13.92
C LEU A 399 4.43 -6.61 -14.32
N GLU A 400 4.03 -6.03 -15.46
CA GLU A 400 4.59 -4.77 -15.95
C GLU A 400 4.36 -3.62 -14.97
N VAL A 401 3.11 -3.43 -14.53
CA VAL A 401 2.75 -2.34 -13.59
C VAL A 401 3.41 -2.54 -12.24
N GLY A 402 3.41 -3.76 -11.70
CA GLY A 402 4.04 -4.09 -10.42
C GLY A 402 5.56 -3.90 -10.47
N SER A 403 6.22 -4.36 -11.53
CA SER A 403 7.67 -4.20 -11.70
C SER A 403 8.08 -2.74 -11.84
N ALA A 404 7.34 -1.96 -12.64
CA ALA A 404 7.60 -0.53 -12.81
C ALA A 404 7.45 0.27 -11.50
N ALA A 405 6.64 -0.23 -10.57
CA ALA A 405 6.43 0.34 -9.25
C ALA A 405 7.29 -0.30 -8.14
N GLY A 406 8.26 -1.15 -8.49
CA GLY A 406 9.20 -1.75 -7.54
C GLY A 406 8.62 -2.83 -6.64
N GLU A 407 7.49 -3.44 -6.99
CA GLU A 407 6.83 -4.44 -6.16
C GLU A 407 7.55 -5.79 -6.17
N ALA A 408 8.09 -6.18 -5.02
CA ALA A 408 8.88 -7.40 -4.85
C ALA A 408 8.09 -8.68 -5.19
N ASP A 409 6.79 -8.69 -4.89
CA ASP A 409 5.92 -9.87 -5.09
C ASP A 409 5.33 -9.96 -6.50
N ALA A 410 5.50 -8.94 -7.36
CA ALA A 410 4.88 -8.88 -8.69
C ALA A 410 5.24 -10.09 -9.56
N ALA A 411 6.51 -10.49 -9.54
CA ALA A 411 7.01 -11.65 -10.29
C ALA A 411 6.46 -12.98 -9.75
N ALA A 412 6.32 -13.13 -8.43
CA ALA A 412 5.76 -14.34 -7.82
C ALA A 412 4.26 -14.48 -8.17
N PHE A 413 3.51 -13.38 -8.11
CA PHE A 413 2.08 -13.36 -8.44
C PHE A 413 1.84 -13.70 -9.91
N HIS A 414 2.65 -13.13 -10.81
CA HIS A 414 2.62 -13.47 -12.23
C HIS A 414 2.95 -14.94 -12.47
N ALA A 415 3.98 -15.49 -11.81
CA ALA A 415 4.38 -16.87 -11.99
C ALA A 415 3.29 -17.86 -11.53
N ALA A 416 2.65 -17.58 -10.39
CA ALA A 416 1.54 -18.40 -9.89
C ALA A 416 0.35 -18.39 -10.88
N LEU A 417 -0.09 -17.21 -11.32
CA LEU A 417 -1.15 -17.07 -12.32
C LEU A 417 -0.82 -17.80 -13.62
N THR A 418 0.39 -17.62 -14.13
CA THR A 418 0.86 -18.30 -15.35
C THR A 418 0.81 -19.81 -15.19
N GLY A 419 1.23 -20.35 -14.04
CA GLY A 419 1.12 -21.77 -13.73
C GLY A 419 -0.32 -22.28 -13.84
N PHE A 420 -1.28 -21.62 -13.20
CA PHE A 420 -2.69 -22.02 -13.30
C PHE A 420 -3.29 -21.85 -14.70
N ILE A 421 -2.93 -20.78 -15.42
CA ILE A 421 -3.37 -20.57 -16.81
C ILE A 421 -2.85 -21.72 -17.70
N ARG A 422 -1.56 -22.06 -17.58
CA ARG A 422 -0.96 -23.16 -18.36
C ARG A 422 -1.57 -24.50 -17.99
N TRP A 423 -1.94 -24.72 -16.73
CA TRP A 423 -2.68 -25.92 -16.32
C TRP A 423 -4.04 -26.02 -16.99
N GLU A 424 -4.80 -24.93 -17.07
CA GLU A 424 -6.10 -24.93 -17.76
C GLU A 424 -5.97 -25.04 -19.29
N GLN A 425 -4.85 -24.62 -19.87
CA GLN A 425 -4.53 -24.84 -21.29
C GLN A 425 -4.06 -26.28 -21.61
N GLY A 426 -3.80 -27.11 -20.59
CA GLY A 426 -3.12 -28.40 -20.78
C GLY A 426 -1.67 -28.26 -21.23
N ALA A 427 -1.05 -27.13 -20.89
CA ALA A 427 0.27 -26.71 -21.30
C ALA A 427 1.24 -26.55 -20.10
N LEU A 428 0.96 -27.19 -18.96
CA LEU A 428 1.76 -27.02 -17.75
C LEU A 428 3.12 -27.69 -17.90
N ALA A 429 3.19 -28.81 -18.62
CA ALA A 429 4.43 -29.51 -18.92
C ALA A 429 5.47 -28.61 -19.63
N GLN A 430 5.06 -27.76 -20.58
CA GLN A 430 5.99 -26.84 -21.24
C GLN A 430 6.45 -25.69 -20.32
N ALA A 431 5.70 -25.43 -19.25
CA ALA A 431 6.04 -24.41 -18.25
C ALA A 431 6.92 -24.95 -17.10
N LEU A 432 7.34 -26.22 -17.12
CA LEU A 432 8.08 -26.83 -16.00
C LEU A 432 9.34 -26.05 -15.62
N GLY A 433 10.18 -25.67 -16.60
CA GLY A 433 11.39 -24.88 -16.33
C GLY A 433 11.09 -23.51 -15.72
N PHE A 434 10.01 -22.86 -16.17
CA PHE A 434 9.55 -21.59 -15.60
C PHE A 434 9.06 -21.75 -14.15
N ILE A 435 8.38 -22.87 -13.83
CA ILE A 435 7.95 -23.19 -12.47
C ILE A 435 9.16 -23.48 -11.57
N ASP A 436 10.16 -24.20 -12.07
CA ASP A 436 11.42 -24.49 -11.34
C ASP A 436 12.15 -23.18 -10.99
N ASP A 437 12.26 -22.24 -11.93
CA ASP A 437 12.84 -20.92 -11.70
C ASP A 437 12.05 -20.12 -10.66
N ALA A 438 10.72 -20.14 -10.73
CA ALA A 438 9.85 -19.48 -9.78
C ALA A 438 9.99 -20.06 -8.36
N LEU A 439 10.04 -21.38 -8.24
CA LEU A 439 10.25 -22.08 -6.96
C LEU A 439 11.60 -21.72 -6.34
N ALA A 440 12.67 -21.69 -7.15
CA ALA A 440 14.01 -21.32 -6.68
C ALA A 440 14.07 -19.86 -6.20
N ARG A 441 13.36 -18.94 -6.89
CA ARG A 441 13.32 -17.52 -6.54
C ARG A 441 12.38 -17.20 -5.38
N PHE A 442 11.30 -17.96 -5.22
CA PHE A 442 10.22 -17.69 -4.26
C PHE A 442 9.85 -18.93 -3.42
N PRO A 443 10.79 -19.51 -2.65
CA PRO A 443 10.58 -20.77 -1.95
C PRO A 443 9.46 -20.74 -0.90
N ALA A 444 9.07 -19.55 -0.41
CA ALA A 444 7.97 -19.38 0.54
C ALA A 444 6.58 -19.51 -0.10
N PHE A 445 6.45 -19.37 -1.43
CA PHE A 445 5.20 -19.58 -2.14
C PHE A 445 4.98 -21.09 -2.35
N ASN A 446 4.38 -21.72 -1.34
CA ASN A 446 4.12 -23.16 -1.28
C ASN A 446 3.19 -23.71 -2.39
N ILE A 447 2.67 -22.85 -3.29
CA ILE A 447 1.89 -23.26 -4.46
C ILE A 447 2.76 -23.80 -5.60
N PHE A 448 4.04 -23.41 -5.68
CA PHE A 448 4.91 -23.82 -6.79
C PHE A 448 5.27 -25.30 -6.75
N GLN A 449 5.47 -25.88 -5.56
CA GLN A 449 5.80 -27.30 -5.41
C GLN A 449 4.69 -28.24 -5.95
N PRO A 450 3.40 -28.09 -5.59
CA PRO A 450 2.35 -28.91 -6.19
C PRO A 450 2.11 -28.61 -7.68
N LEU A 451 2.28 -27.36 -8.14
CA LEU A 451 2.21 -27.05 -9.57
C LEU A 451 3.33 -27.75 -10.37
N ARG A 452 4.55 -27.80 -9.82
CA ARG A 452 5.67 -28.56 -10.38
C ARG A 452 5.35 -30.05 -10.48
N ALA A 453 4.78 -30.63 -9.42
CA ALA A 453 4.38 -32.03 -9.42
C ALA A 453 3.26 -32.33 -10.45
N LEU A 454 2.30 -31.41 -10.62
CA LEU A 454 1.29 -31.51 -11.69
C LEU A 454 1.92 -31.42 -13.08
N ALA A 455 2.87 -30.52 -13.29
CA ALA A 455 3.59 -30.37 -14.55
C ALA A 455 4.34 -31.65 -14.91
N LEU A 456 4.96 -32.31 -13.94
CA LEU A 456 5.61 -33.61 -14.10
C LEU A 456 4.59 -34.70 -14.45
N CYS A 457 3.39 -34.70 -13.87
CA CYS A 457 2.33 -35.62 -14.28
C CYS A 457 1.89 -35.40 -15.75
N GLU A 458 1.77 -34.15 -16.21
CA GLU A 458 1.42 -33.86 -17.62
C GLU A 458 2.54 -34.19 -18.61
N ALA A 459 3.79 -34.18 -18.14
CA ALA A 459 4.95 -34.59 -18.91
C ALA A 459 5.19 -36.12 -18.91
N ASP A 460 4.24 -36.92 -18.40
CA ASP A 460 4.39 -38.37 -18.17
C ASP A 460 5.57 -38.78 -17.27
N ARG A 461 6.11 -37.85 -16.48
CA ARG A 461 7.21 -38.07 -15.51
C ARG A 461 6.67 -38.48 -14.14
N ARG A 462 5.80 -39.50 -14.11
CA ARG A 462 5.03 -39.92 -12.93
C ARG A 462 5.90 -40.32 -11.73
N GLN A 463 7.05 -40.95 -11.95
CA GLN A 463 7.95 -41.36 -10.85
C GLN A 463 8.52 -40.15 -10.11
N GLU A 464 8.86 -39.08 -10.81
CA GLU A 464 9.38 -37.85 -10.20
C GLU A 464 8.26 -37.10 -9.46
N ALA A 465 7.06 -37.05 -10.03
CA ALA A 465 5.89 -36.51 -9.33
C ALA A 465 5.58 -37.29 -8.05
N ALA A 466 5.68 -38.62 -8.09
CA ALA A 466 5.46 -39.50 -6.93
C ALA A 466 6.50 -39.26 -5.82
N ALA A 467 7.77 -39.04 -6.18
CA ALA A 467 8.82 -38.71 -5.20
C ALA A 467 8.49 -37.43 -4.42
N LEU A 468 8.07 -36.36 -5.11
CA LEU A 468 7.66 -35.11 -4.46
C LEU A 468 6.42 -35.30 -3.59
N LEU A 469 5.46 -36.12 -4.05
CA LEU A 469 4.25 -36.43 -3.29
C LEU A 469 4.58 -37.19 -2.01
N SER A 470 5.50 -38.16 -2.07
CA SER A 470 5.91 -38.98 -0.92
C SER A 470 6.51 -38.15 0.22
N GLU A 471 7.24 -37.07 -0.08
CA GLU A 471 7.75 -36.14 0.94
C GLU A 471 6.62 -35.51 1.76
N GLY A 472 5.51 -35.13 1.09
CA GLY A 472 4.30 -34.62 1.75
C GLY A 472 3.53 -35.72 2.48
N THR A 473 3.38 -36.90 1.86
CA THR A 473 2.68 -38.04 2.47
C THR A 473 3.32 -38.46 3.79
N ALA A 474 4.66 -38.48 3.86
CA ALA A 474 5.41 -38.92 5.05
C ALA A 474 5.09 -38.13 6.33
N ASN A 475 4.61 -36.89 6.20
CA ASN A 475 4.19 -36.06 7.33
C ASN A 475 2.71 -35.67 7.27
N HIS A 476 1.89 -36.39 6.49
CA HIS A 476 0.47 -36.08 6.30
C HIS A 476 0.22 -34.62 5.86
N PHE A 477 1.13 -34.09 5.03
CA PHE A 477 1.13 -32.70 4.55
C PHE A 477 1.17 -31.66 5.69
N ALA A 478 1.58 -32.04 6.90
CA ALA A 478 1.65 -31.14 8.05
C ALA A 478 2.70 -30.04 7.91
N ALA A 479 3.69 -30.22 7.03
CA ALA A 479 4.69 -29.19 6.74
C ALA A 479 4.15 -28.04 5.86
N ILE A 480 2.97 -28.17 5.24
CA ILE A 480 2.37 -27.08 4.48
C ILE A 480 1.88 -26.01 5.49
N PRO A 481 2.41 -24.78 5.45
CA PRO A 481 2.06 -23.75 6.42
C PRO A 481 0.57 -23.42 6.38
N ALA A 482 -0.02 -23.21 7.56
CA ALA A 482 -1.41 -22.78 7.73
C ALA A 482 -1.56 -21.28 7.38
N ASN A 483 -1.58 -20.98 6.09
CA ASN A 483 -1.68 -19.62 5.55
C ASN A 483 -2.74 -19.53 4.43
N ALA A 484 -2.87 -18.34 3.85
CA ALA A 484 -3.81 -18.03 2.77
C ALA A 484 -3.68 -18.92 1.51
N LEU A 485 -2.52 -19.53 1.28
CA LEU A 485 -2.27 -20.39 0.11
C LEU A 485 -2.58 -21.87 0.39
N TRP A 486 -2.81 -22.25 1.66
CA TRP A 486 -2.96 -23.65 2.09
C TRP A 486 -4.02 -24.41 1.29
N ALA A 487 -5.23 -23.85 1.15
CA ALA A 487 -6.32 -24.53 0.44
C ALA A 487 -5.99 -24.79 -1.03
N SER A 488 -5.36 -23.80 -1.69
CA SER A 488 -4.95 -23.95 -3.08
C SER A 488 -3.84 -24.99 -3.24
N ALA A 489 -2.86 -25.01 -2.33
CA ALA A 489 -1.79 -25.99 -2.35
C ALA A 489 -2.31 -27.42 -2.11
N MET A 490 -3.18 -27.61 -1.11
CA MET A 490 -3.78 -28.91 -0.78
C MET A 490 -4.67 -29.45 -1.90
N LEU A 491 -5.48 -28.60 -2.52
CA LEU A 491 -6.30 -29.01 -3.66
C LEU A 491 -5.42 -29.40 -4.85
N THR A 492 -4.38 -28.62 -5.13
CA THR A 492 -3.41 -28.93 -6.21
C THR A 492 -2.71 -30.27 -5.97
N TRP A 493 -2.29 -30.55 -4.72
CA TRP A 493 -1.76 -31.87 -4.34
C TRP A 493 -2.77 -33.01 -4.49
N SER A 494 -4.07 -32.75 -4.30
CA SER A 494 -5.12 -33.76 -4.49
C SER A 494 -5.20 -34.21 -5.95
N HIS A 495 -5.01 -33.31 -6.90
CA HIS A 495 -4.90 -33.67 -8.32
C HIS A 495 -3.63 -34.49 -8.61
N VAL A 496 -2.50 -34.17 -7.98
CA VAL A 496 -1.26 -34.96 -8.11
C VAL A 496 -1.48 -36.37 -7.58
N ALA A 497 -2.02 -36.52 -6.37
CA ALA A 497 -2.27 -37.83 -5.75
C ALA A 497 -3.17 -38.71 -6.63
N ALA A 498 -4.22 -38.14 -7.23
CA ALA A 498 -5.10 -38.87 -8.14
C ALA A 498 -4.41 -39.26 -9.46
N ARG A 499 -3.62 -38.37 -10.06
CA ARG A 499 -2.84 -38.68 -11.29
C ARG A 499 -1.74 -39.72 -11.03
N VAL A 500 -1.09 -39.67 -9.87
CA VAL A 500 -0.08 -40.64 -9.43
C VAL A 500 -0.72 -41.95 -8.95
N GLY A 501 -1.99 -41.94 -8.55
CA GLY A 501 -2.71 -43.11 -8.04
C GLY A 501 -2.25 -43.55 -6.64
N ASP A 502 -1.71 -42.62 -5.84
CA ASP A 502 -1.19 -42.90 -4.50
C ASP A 502 -2.32 -42.90 -3.47
N ARG A 503 -2.59 -44.06 -2.88
CA ARG A 503 -3.70 -44.25 -1.93
C ARG A 503 -3.42 -43.68 -0.55
N ASP A 504 -2.16 -43.66 -0.12
CA ASP A 504 -1.77 -43.17 1.19
C ASP A 504 -1.78 -41.65 1.20
N ALA A 505 -1.23 -41.04 0.14
CA ALA A 505 -1.36 -39.61 -0.11
C ALA A 505 -2.84 -39.18 -0.19
N ALA A 506 -3.67 -39.96 -0.89
CA ALA A 506 -5.08 -39.66 -1.03
C ALA A 506 -5.83 -39.71 0.30
N ALA A 507 -5.53 -40.69 1.17
CA ALA A 507 -6.13 -40.78 2.50
C ALA A 507 -5.73 -39.59 3.38
N ALA A 508 -4.44 -39.24 3.40
CA ALA A 508 -3.93 -38.11 4.19
C ALA A 508 -4.54 -36.77 3.74
N LEU A 509 -4.58 -36.49 2.44
CA LEU A 509 -5.18 -35.26 1.91
C LEU A 509 -6.69 -35.21 2.15
N PHE A 510 -7.38 -36.36 2.05
CA PHE A 510 -8.83 -36.43 2.25
C PHE A 510 -9.19 -36.04 3.69
N GLU A 511 -8.50 -36.59 4.69
CA GLU A 511 -8.72 -36.25 6.10
C GLU A 511 -8.57 -34.74 6.36
N ARG A 512 -7.56 -34.10 5.73
CA ARG A 512 -7.29 -32.68 5.93
C ARG A 512 -8.28 -31.76 5.22
N LEU A 513 -8.82 -32.17 4.07
CA LEU A 513 -9.71 -31.33 3.25
C LEU A 513 -11.20 -31.54 3.54
N GLN A 514 -11.59 -32.72 4.05
CA GLN A 514 -12.99 -33.08 4.27
C GLN A 514 -13.79 -32.03 5.08
N PRO A 515 -13.23 -31.39 6.14
CA PRO A 515 -13.96 -30.37 6.89
C PRO A 515 -14.40 -29.15 6.08
N PHE A 516 -13.81 -28.93 4.89
CA PHE A 516 -14.01 -27.74 4.07
C PHE A 516 -14.68 -28.04 2.72
N ALA A 517 -15.40 -29.16 2.62
CA ALA A 517 -15.93 -29.65 1.35
C ALA A 517 -16.81 -28.64 0.59
N ASP A 518 -17.50 -27.75 1.30
CA ASP A 518 -18.38 -26.72 0.76
C ASP A 518 -17.65 -25.44 0.29
N GLN A 519 -16.35 -25.32 0.57
CA GLN A 519 -15.56 -24.14 0.25
C GLN A 519 -14.85 -24.25 -1.11
N VAL A 520 -14.42 -23.09 -1.61
CA VAL A 520 -13.63 -22.95 -2.83
C VAL A 520 -12.19 -22.61 -2.45
N ALA A 521 -11.24 -23.39 -2.96
CA ALA A 521 -9.84 -23.04 -2.89
C ALA A 521 -9.54 -21.98 -3.95
N VAL A 522 -9.37 -20.73 -3.50
CA VAL A 522 -9.16 -19.57 -4.36
C VAL A 522 -8.29 -18.53 -3.66
N THR A 523 -7.39 -17.93 -4.42
CA THR A 523 -6.57 -16.80 -4.02
C THR A 523 -6.58 -15.78 -5.14
N PRO A 524 -6.10 -14.54 -4.93
CA PRO A 524 -5.99 -13.58 -6.02
C PRO A 524 -4.99 -13.96 -7.12
N VAL A 525 -4.25 -15.06 -6.96
CA VAL A 525 -3.20 -15.52 -7.90
C VAL A 525 -3.44 -16.96 -8.39
N GLY A 526 -4.64 -17.51 -8.19
CA GLY A 526 -4.97 -18.86 -8.62
C GLY A 526 -6.26 -19.38 -8.00
N ALA A 527 -6.98 -20.22 -8.77
CA ALA A 527 -8.26 -20.77 -8.35
C ALA A 527 -8.40 -22.24 -8.80
N PRO A 528 -7.75 -23.19 -8.09
CA PRO A 528 -7.86 -24.61 -8.42
C PRO A 528 -9.29 -25.16 -8.29
N GLY A 529 -10.19 -24.48 -7.59
CA GLY A 529 -11.64 -24.73 -7.63
C GLY A 529 -12.24 -25.21 -6.32
N ALA A 530 -13.42 -25.84 -6.40
CA ALA A 530 -14.13 -26.39 -5.24
C ALA A 530 -13.32 -27.50 -4.54
N ILE A 531 -13.25 -27.46 -3.20
CA ILE A 531 -12.57 -28.49 -2.41
C ILE A 531 -13.25 -29.86 -2.59
N ALA A 532 -14.58 -29.88 -2.76
CA ALA A 532 -15.32 -31.07 -3.15
C ALA A 532 -14.74 -31.78 -4.40
N HIS A 533 -14.17 -31.06 -5.36
CA HIS A 533 -13.58 -31.70 -6.55
C HIS A 533 -12.37 -32.56 -6.15
N GLY A 534 -11.48 -32.00 -5.33
CA GLY A 534 -10.36 -32.74 -4.74
C GLY A 534 -10.85 -33.94 -3.95
N LEU A 535 -11.83 -33.77 -3.06
CA LEU A 535 -12.38 -34.87 -2.27
C LEU A 535 -12.96 -35.99 -3.14
N GLY A 536 -13.60 -35.66 -4.27
CA GLY A 536 -14.06 -36.64 -5.26
C GLY A 536 -12.91 -37.46 -5.87
N LEU A 537 -11.85 -36.78 -6.30
CA LEU A 537 -10.63 -37.40 -6.83
C LEU A 537 -9.95 -38.32 -5.81
N LEU A 538 -9.83 -37.85 -4.57
CA LEU A 538 -9.19 -38.61 -3.49
C LEU A 538 -10.04 -39.82 -3.09
N ALA A 539 -11.36 -39.67 -2.96
CA ALA A 539 -12.28 -40.77 -2.68
C ALA A 539 -12.25 -41.83 -3.79
N SER A 540 -12.19 -41.41 -5.06
CA SER A 540 -12.03 -42.32 -6.20
C SER A 540 -10.72 -43.10 -6.12
N THR A 541 -9.60 -42.40 -5.87
CA THR A 541 -8.26 -43.01 -5.75
C THR A 541 -8.18 -44.01 -4.60
N HIS A 542 -8.86 -43.72 -3.50
CA HIS A 542 -8.93 -44.57 -2.33
C HIS A 542 -9.99 -45.70 -2.44
N GLY A 543 -10.70 -45.81 -3.57
CA GLY A 543 -11.67 -46.89 -3.83
C GLY A 543 -13.02 -46.72 -3.15
N ARG A 544 -13.49 -45.47 -2.97
CA ARG A 544 -14.81 -45.12 -2.40
C ARG A 544 -15.72 -44.47 -3.44
N PRO A 545 -16.22 -45.22 -4.44
CA PRO A 545 -16.91 -44.66 -5.61
C PRO A 545 -18.21 -43.91 -5.28
N ALA A 546 -19.02 -44.41 -4.35
CA ALA A 546 -20.26 -43.74 -3.95
C ALA A 546 -20.01 -42.37 -3.31
N LEU A 547 -18.94 -42.26 -2.51
CA LEU A 547 -18.52 -41.01 -1.89
C LEU A 547 -17.92 -40.04 -2.92
N ALA A 548 -17.15 -40.58 -3.87
CA ALA A 548 -16.59 -39.78 -4.97
C ALA A 548 -17.70 -39.14 -5.83
N GLU A 549 -18.75 -39.88 -6.18
CA GLU A 549 -19.90 -39.37 -6.95
C GLU A 549 -20.63 -38.21 -6.23
N GLN A 550 -20.80 -38.31 -4.90
CA GLN A 550 -21.40 -37.25 -4.09
C GLN A 550 -20.57 -35.96 -4.18
N TYR A 551 -19.25 -36.07 -3.98
CA TYR A 551 -18.36 -34.92 -4.02
C TYR A 551 -18.20 -34.32 -5.43
N PHE A 552 -18.16 -35.14 -6.49
CA PHE A 552 -18.17 -34.61 -7.85
C PHE A 552 -19.47 -33.84 -8.17
N SER A 553 -20.62 -34.35 -7.72
CA SER A 553 -21.90 -33.65 -7.88
C SER A 553 -21.92 -32.31 -7.13
N GLN A 554 -21.39 -32.28 -5.90
CA GLN A 554 -21.23 -31.05 -5.12
C GLN A 554 -20.29 -30.06 -5.82
N ALA A 555 -19.15 -30.53 -6.32
CA ALA A 555 -18.17 -29.69 -7.03
C ALA A 555 -18.76 -29.04 -8.27
N ILE A 556 -19.49 -29.80 -9.11
CA ILE A 556 -20.16 -29.29 -10.30
C ILE A 556 -21.15 -28.18 -9.92
N ALA A 557 -21.96 -28.37 -8.88
CA ALA A 557 -22.91 -27.36 -8.42
C ALA A 557 -22.21 -26.08 -7.94
N VAL A 558 -21.06 -26.19 -7.27
CA VAL A 558 -20.24 -25.03 -6.87
C VAL A 558 -19.66 -24.33 -8.10
N HIS A 559 -19.06 -25.08 -9.04
CA HIS A 559 -18.46 -24.50 -10.24
C HIS A 559 -19.49 -23.84 -11.17
N GLU A 560 -20.73 -24.35 -11.22
CA GLU A 560 -21.86 -23.71 -11.91
C GLU A 560 -22.21 -22.35 -11.30
N ARG A 561 -22.27 -22.23 -9.96
CA ARG A 561 -22.47 -20.94 -9.28
C ARG A 561 -21.32 -19.96 -9.55
N LEU A 562 -20.09 -20.46 -9.62
CA LEU A 562 -18.90 -19.68 -9.97
C LEU A 562 -18.81 -19.32 -11.47
N ARG A 563 -19.72 -19.83 -12.30
CA ARG A 563 -19.70 -19.67 -13.77
C ARG A 563 -18.32 -20.04 -14.33
N ALA A 564 -17.82 -21.20 -13.89
CA ALA A 564 -16.47 -21.67 -14.18
C ALA A 564 -16.44 -22.85 -15.17
N PRO A 565 -16.55 -22.60 -16.50
CA PRO A 565 -16.81 -23.65 -17.48
C PRO A 565 -15.72 -24.73 -17.55
N LEU A 566 -14.45 -24.35 -17.41
CA LEU A 566 -13.32 -25.31 -17.46
C LEU A 566 -13.32 -26.24 -16.24
N LEU A 567 -13.62 -25.70 -15.05
CA LEU A 567 -13.74 -26.49 -13.84
C LEU A 567 -14.95 -27.44 -13.89
N ILE A 568 -16.09 -26.97 -14.42
CA ILE A 568 -17.27 -27.82 -14.67
C ILE A 568 -16.91 -28.98 -15.62
N ALA A 569 -16.22 -28.70 -16.71
CA ALA A 569 -15.80 -29.70 -17.68
C ALA A 569 -14.88 -30.75 -17.05
N ARG A 570 -13.90 -30.31 -16.25
CA ARG A 570 -12.97 -31.19 -15.53
C ARG A 570 -13.70 -32.08 -14.53
N ALA A 571 -14.55 -31.52 -13.67
CA ALA A 571 -15.31 -32.28 -12.69
C ALA A 571 -16.26 -33.30 -13.34
N ARG A 572 -16.91 -32.94 -14.46
CA ARG A 572 -17.74 -33.87 -15.25
C ARG A 572 -16.90 -34.98 -15.90
N GLY A 573 -15.72 -34.66 -16.41
CA GLY A 573 -14.78 -35.62 -16.97
C GLY A 573 -14.32 -36.66 -15.94
N ASP A 574 -13.90 -36.19 -14.76
CA ASP A 574 -13.45 -37.07 -13.67
C ASP A 574 -14.60 -37.95 -13.14
N ARG A 575 -15.80 -37.39 -13.04
CA ARG A 575 -17.02 -38.13 -12.69
C ARG A 575 -17.39 -39.19 -13.73
N ALA A 576 -17.25 -38.88 -15.02
CA ALA A 576 -17.49 -39.85 -16.09
C ALA A 576 -16.43 -40.98 -16.07
N ALA A 577 -15.16 -40.65 -15.83
CA ALA A 577 -14.09 -41.63 -15.69
C ALA A 577 -14.36 -42.59 -14.51
N LEU A 578 -14.85 -42.06 -13.38
CA LEU A 578 -15.30 -42.89 -12.25
C LEU A 578 -16.40 -43.87 -12.68
N ALA A 579 -17.44 -43.39 -13.36
CA ALA A 579 -18.55 -44.24 -13.82
C ALA A 579 -18.09 -45.35 -14.77
N LEU A 580 -17.14 -45.07 -15.67
CA LEU A 580 -16.57 -46.05 -16.60
C LEU A 580 -15.64 -47.07 -15.92
N SER A 581 -15.08 -46.72 -14.76
CA SER A 581 -14.23 -47.62 -13.97
C SER A 581 -15.01 -48.58 -13.07
N GLN A 582 -16.32 -48.39 -12.93
CA GLN A 582 -17.18 -49.26 -12.15
C GLN A 582 -17.57 -50.50 -12.99
N PRO A 583 -17.57 -51.69 -12.37
CA PRO A 583 -17.82 -52.97 -13.05
C PRO A 583 -19.26 -53.15 -13.53
#